data_AF-A0A972MZN9-F1
#
_entry.id   AF-A0A972MZN9-F1
#
_cell.length_a   1.000
_cell.length_b   1.000
_cell.length_c   1.000
_cell.angle_alpha   90.00
_cell.angle_beta   90.00
_cell.angle_gamma   90.00
#
_symmetry.space_group_name_H-M   'P 1'
#
loop_
_entity.id
_entity.type
_entity.pdbx_description
1 polymer ?
#
loop_
_entity_poly.entity_id
_entity_poly.type
_entity_poly.pdbx_seq_one_letter_code
_entity_poly.pdbx_strand_id
1 'polypeptide(L)'
;DALSSAVQNGLPLLLLDLLNRSLKESTTGKCAPSERDVVEYAQQGVENCFKQYEESISYSAGECKFSAKYSTTPSLTNWIQVAFLLRVLKDSLGPELCYDPQEGISLERLTELAEKIWRKDSLAGVFIFKNLNDKDDRSGSDRNRIENRAKAKECQDKWCPYAKKENMACKYQDACSEGDKDNIRDFRNFIAHSGITFGTVKIKGKNGRPWLRYCDSIISKIARDLSKHLPE
;
A
#
# COMPACT_ATOMS: atom_id res chain seq x y z
N ASP A 1 -8.88 6.25 1.40
CA ASP A 1 -8.77 6.11 -0.07
C ASP A 1 -7.59 5.27 -0.50
N ALA A 2 -6.35 5.79 -0.53
CA ALA A 2 -5.19 5.03 -1.03
C ALA A 2 -4.97 3.67 -0.32
N LEU A 3 -5.15 3.63 1.01
CA LEU A 3 -5.11 2.38 1.80
C LEU A 3 -6.19 1.38 1.37
N SER A 4 -7.44 1.84 1.23
CA SER A 4 -8.55 1.02 0.75
C SER A 4 -8.27 0.50 -0.66
N SER A 5 -7.79 1.35 -1.56
CA SER A 5 -7.41 0.95 -2.92
C SER A 5 -6.30 -0.08 -2.92
N ALA A 6 -5.29 0.04 -2.04
CA ALA A 6 -4.21 -0.94 -1.93
C ALA A 6 -4.74 -2.32 -1.54
N VAL A 7 -5.70 -2.38 -0.61
CA VAL A 7 -6.37 -3.64 -0.24
C VAL A 7 -7.24 -4.17 -1.37
N GLN A 8 -8.12 -3.35 -1.94
CA GLN A 8 -9.06 -3.78 -2.99
C GLN A 8 -8.35 -4.27 -4.26
N ASN A 9 -7.25 -3.61 -4.65
CA ASN A 9 -6.54 -3.92 -5.89
C ASN A 9 -5.38 -4.91 -5.72
N GLY A 10 -5.14 -5.42 -4.50
CA GLY A 10 -4.06 -6.38 -4.26
C GLY A 10 -2.67 -5.79 -4.48
N LEU A 11 -2.37 -4.69 -3.76
CA LEU A 11 -1.11 -3.96 -3.86
C LEU A 11 -0.30 -4.11 -2.55
N PRO A 12 0.30 -5.29 -2.29
CA PRO A 12 0.84 -5.62 -0.98
C PRO A 12 1.98 -4.70 -0.54
N LEU A 13 2.91 -4.37 -1.44
CA LEU A 13 4.03 -3.47 -1.09
C LEU A 13 3.51 -2.05 -0.77
N LEU A 14 2.49 -1.60 -1.49
CA LEU A 14 1.91 -0.27 -1.29
C LEU A 14 1.14 -0.20 0.02
N LEU A 15 0.39 -1.24 0.35
CA LEU A 15 -0.30 -1.34 1.63
C LEU A 15 0.68 -1.16 2.79
N LEU A 16 1.82 -1.85 2.76
CA LEU A 16 2.85 -1.75 3.80
C LEU A 16 3.47 -0.35 3.86
N ASP A 17 3.81 0.24 2.72
CA ASP A 17 4.40 1.58 2.70
C ASP A 17 3.42 2.67 3.18
N LEU A 18 2.13 2.55 2.84
CA LEU A 18 1.10 3.47 3.32
C LEU A 18 0.87 3.30 4.82
N LEU A 19 0.71 2.06 5.33
CA LEU A 19 0.56 1.79 6.76
C LEU A 19 1.75 2.33 7.56
N ASN A 20 2.96 2.11 7.07
CA ASN A 20 4.16 2.53 7.78
C ASN A 20 4.36 4.05 7.78
N ARG A 21 4.05 4.74 6.68
CA ARG A 21 4.05 6.22 6.66
C ARG A 21 3.00 6.79 7.62
N SER A 22 1.82 6.16 7.63
CA SER A 22 0.75 6.44 8.59
C SER A 22 1.15 6.21 10.05
N LEU A 23 2.07 5.29 10.34
CA LEU A 23 2.57 4.99 11.69
C LEU A 23 3.81 5.81 12.09
N LYS A 24 4.64 6.27 11.13
CA LYS A 24 5.90 7.00 11.37
C LYS A 24 5.74 8.50 11.63
N GLU A 25 4.54 9.08 11.52
CA GLU A 25 4.30 10.48 11.92
C GLU A 25 4.40 10.74 13.43
N SER A 26 4.86 9.77 14.20
CA SER A 26 5.37 10.03 15.53
C SER A 26 6.69 9.31 15.80
N THR A 27 7.63 10.17 16.21
CA THR A 27 8.81 9.93 17.03
C THR A 27 9.66 8.68 16.76
N THR A 28 10.84 8.97 16.20
CA THR A 28 12.05 8.15 16.13
C THR A 28 11.92 6.91 15.25
N GLY A 29 12.81 6.75 14.28
CA GLY A 29 12.81 5.67 13.27
C GLY A 29 13.03 4.25 13.79
N LYS A 30 12.46 3.91 14.95
CA LYS A 30 12.28 2.56 15.45
C LYS A 30 10.80 2.23 15.33
N CYS A 31 10.49 1.01 14.91
CA CYS A 31 9.17 0.40 14.96
C CYS A 31 8.62 0.35 16.40
N ALA A 32 8.25 1.50 16.95
CA ALA A 32 7.50 1.63 18.18
C ALA A 32 6.21 2.36 17.80
N PRO A 33 5.03 1.76 17.99
CA PRO A 33 3.78 2.46 17.75
C PRO A 33 3.76 3.63 18.71
N SER A 34 3.89 4.81 18.14
CA SER A 34 3.62 6.03 18.86
C SER A 34 2.14 6.17 19.19
N GLU A 35 1.86 6.84 20.30
CA GLU A 35 0.55 7.05 20.95
C GLU A 35 -0.53 7.78 20.12
N ARG A 36 -0.35 7.92 18.80
CA ARG A 36 -1.45 8.19 17.86
C ARG A 36 -1.33 7.22 16.70
N ASP A 37 -1.80 6.01 16.93
CA ASP A 37 -1.92 4.98 15.91
C ASP A 37 -2.85 5.51 14.81
N VAL A 38 -2.56 5.24 13.52
CA VAL A 38 -3.49 5.64 12.45
C VAL A 38 -4.87 4.97 12.61
N VAL A 39 -4.92 3.84 13.33
CA VAL A 39 -6.17 3.25 13.83
C VAL A 39 -6.92 4.21 14.75
N GLU A 40 -6.23 4.78 15.75
CA GLU A 40 -6.82 5.72 16.72
C GLU A 40 -7.24 7.03 16.04
N TYR A 41 -6.44 7.52 15.08
CA TYR A 41 -6.81 8.70 14.30
C TYR A 41 -8.08 8.47 13.46
N ALA A 42 -8.16 7.31 12.78
CA ALA A 42 -9.35 6.94 12.02
C ALA A 42 -10.57 6.77 12.92
N GLN A 43 -10.39 6.14 14.10
CA GLN A 43 -11.45 5.96 15.08
C GLN A 43 -11.93 7.29 15.66
N GLN A 44 -11.02 8.19 16.06
CA GLN A 44 -11.36 9.51 16.56
C GLN A 44 -12.12 10.34 15.51
N GLY A 45 -11.75 10.23 14.23
CA GLY A 45 -12.48 10.87 13.13
C GLY A 45 -13.93 10.40 13.06
N VAL A 46 -14.16 9.09 13.15
CA VAL A 46 -15.51 8.50 13.19
C VAL A 46 -16.29 8.98 14.41
N GLU A 47 -15.68 8.95 15.60
CA GLU A 47 -16.30 9.40 16.85
C GLU A 47 -16.70 10.89 16.80
N ASN A 48 -15.84 11.74 16.24
CA ASN A 48 -16.13 13.17 16.07
C ASN A 48 -17.31 13.41 15.12
N CYS A 49 -17.40 12.64 14.03
CA CYS A 49 -18.53 12.74 13.10
C CYS A 49 -19.85 12.31 13.75
N PHE A 50 -19.86 11.22 14.51
CA PHE A 50 -21.05 10.79 15.23
C PHE A 50 -21.47 11.80 16.29
N LYS A 51 -20.51 12.35 17.05
CA LYS A 51 -20.78 13.38 18.04
C LYS A 51 -21.45 14.61 17.41
N GLN A 52 -20.94 15.10 16.28
CA GLN A 52 -21.57 16.21 15.55
C GLN A 52 -22.97 15.88 15.03
N TYR A 53 -23.19 14.65 14.57
CA TYR A 53 -24.52 14.21 14.14
C TYR A 53 -25.51 14.17 15.31
N GLU A 54 -25.12 13.59 16.44
CA GLU A 54 -25.92 13.51 17.66
C GLU A 54 -26.28 14.91 18.20
N GLU A 55 -25.31 15.82 18.29
CA GLU A 55 -25.51 17.22 18.69
C GLU A 55 -26.45 17.99 17.75
N SER A 56 -26.65 17.48 16.53
CA SER A 56 -27.54 18.07 15.52
C SER A 56 -29.00 17.61 15.63
N ILE A 57 -29.26 16.58 16.45
CA ILE A 57 -30.59 16.01 16.66
C ILE A 57 -31.36 16.89 17.65
N SER A 58 -32.54 17.31 17.26
CA SER A 58 -33.47 18.06 18.10
C SER A 58 -34.82 17.34 18.15
N TYR A 59 -35.48 17.42 19.31
CA TYR A 59 -36.82 16.86 19.54
C TYR A 59 -37.82 17.99 19.75
N SER A 60 -38.86 18.03 18.92
CA SER A 60 -40.01 18.92 19.07
C SER A 60 -41.13 18.17 19.80
N ALA A 61 -41.31 18.46 21.09
CA ALA A 61 -42.31 17.79 21.92
C ALA A 61 -43.76 18.06 21.45
N GLY A 62 -44.03 19.25 20.90
CA GLY A 62 -45.36 19.61 20.38
C GLY A 62 -45.74 18.83 19.12
N GLU A 63 -44.76 18.39 18.33
CA GLU A 63 -44.96 17.60 17.12
C GLU A 63 -44.63 16.11 17.32
N CYS A 64 -44.19 15.71 18.51
CA CYS A 64 -43.62 14.38 18.79
C CYS A 64 -42.61 13.93 17.73
N LYS A 65 -41.75 14.85 17.28
CA LYS A 65 -40.91 14.65 16.09
C LYS A 65 -39.43 14.89 16.39
N PHE A 66 -38.59 13.96 15.93
CA PHE A 66 -37.15 14.15 15.85
C PHE A 66 -36.76 14.75 14.50
N SER A 67 -35.80 15.67 14.52
CA SER A 67 -35.18 16.22 13.31
C SER A 67 -33.67 16.31 13.53
N ALA A 68 -32.90 16.02 12.49
CA ALA A 68 -31.46 16.16 12.50
C ALA A 68 -31.06 17.26 11.51
N LYS A 69 -30.20 18.19 11.94
CA LYS A 69 -29.67 19.24 11.06
C LYS A 69 -28.65 18.70 10.06
N TYR A 70 -27.94 17.63 10.42
CA TYR A 70 -26.99 16.95 9.55
C TYR A 70 -27.49 15.57 9.13
N SER A 71 -26.92 15.05 8.04
CA SER A 71 -27.08 13.67 7.61
C SER A 71 -25.71 13.03 7.46
N THR A 72 -25.65 11.71 7.62
CA THR A 72 -24.42 10.95 7.39
C THR A 72 -24.08 10.93 5.90
N THR A 73 -22.82 11.10 5.55
CA THR A 73 -22.34 11.08 4.16
C THR A 73 -21.67 9.74 3.81
N PRO A 74 -21.56 9.39 2.51
CA PRO A 74 -20.75 8.25 2.07
C PRO A 74 -19.32 8.30 2.59
N SER A 75 -18.75 9.50 2.74
CA SER A 75 -17.42 9.71 3.32
C SER A 75 -17.31 9.14 4.73
N LEU A 76 -18.30 9.36 5.62
CA LEU A 76 -18.29 8.77 6.96
C LEU A 76 -18.29 7.23 6.91
N THR A 77 -19.04 6.65 5.97
CA THR A 77 -19.04 5.19 5.77
C THR A 77 -17.66 4.69 5.35
N ASN A 78 -16.99 5.39 4.44
CA ASN A 78 -15.62 5.06 4.04
C ASN A 78 -14.62 5.16 5.21
N TRP A 79 -14.76 6.19 6.07
CA TRP A 79 -13.94 6.33 7.28
C TRP A 79 -14.14 5.17 8.25
N ILE A 80 -15.39 4.74 8.47
CA ILE A 80 -15.71 3.56 9.30
C ILE A 80 -15.06 2.30 8.71
N GLN A 81 -15.18 2.09 7.41
CA GLN A 81 -14.58 0.93 6.73
C GLN A 81 -13.05 0.93 6.84
N VAL A 82 -12.41 2.08 6.66
CA VAL A 82 -10.95 2.23 6.82
C VAL A 82 -10.53 1.95 8.26
N ALA A 83 -11.22 2.53 9.25
CA ALA A 83 -10.92 2.30 10.66
C ALA A 83 -11.04 0.81 11.01
N PHE A 84 -12.11 0.15 10.55
CA PHE A 84 -12.32 -1.28 10.74
C PHE A 84 -11.22 -2.12 10.08
N LEU A 85 -10.89 -1.82 8.82
CA LEU A 85 -9.83 -2.51 8.08
C LEU A 85 -8.47 -2.40 8.78
N LEU A 86 -8.10 -1.19 9.22
CA LEU A 86 -6.85 -0.94 9.93
C LEU A 86 -6.79 -1.71 11.25
N ARG A 87 -7.91 -1.75 12.00
CA ARG A 87 -8.02 -2.54 13.23
C ARG A 87 -7.85 -4.03 12.95
N VAL A 88 -8.54 -4.58 11.96
CA VAL A 88 -8.42 -6.00 11.60
C VAL A 88 -6.99 -6.35 11.18
N LEU A 89 -6.35 -5.50 10.37
CA LEU A 89 -4.95 -5.69 9.97
C LEU A 89 -4.02 -5.65 11.18
N LYS A 90 -4.19 -4.68 12.08
CA LYS A 90 -3.41 -4.57 13.32
C LYS A 90 -3.60 -5.79 14.22
N ASP A 91 -4.83 -6.22 14.46
CA ASP A 91 -5.14 -7.34 15.36
C ASP A 91 -4.66 -8.68 14.77
N SER A 92 -4.71 -8.84 13.45
CA SER A 92 -4.37 -10.10 12.77
C SER A 92 -2.87 -10.25 12.48
N LEU A 93 -2.18 -9.14 12.21
CA LEU A 93 -0.80 -9.15 11.71
C LEU A 93 0.17 -8.40 12.62
N GLY A 94 -0.33 -7.46 13.43
CA GLY A 94 0.42 -6.76 14.48
C GLY A 94 1.86 -6.41 14.11
N PRO A 95 2.87 -6.98 14.80
CA PRO A 95 4.29 -6.71 14.53
C PRO A 95 4.75 -7.01 13.09
N GLU A 96 4.08 -7.91 12.39
CA GLU A 96 4.45 -8.30 11.03
C GLU A 96 4.22 -7.20 9.99
N LEU A 97 3.32 -6.26 10.29
CA LEU A 97 3.11 -5.05 9.47
C LEU A 97 4.26 -4.05 9.64
N CYS A 98 5.08 -4.20 10.68
CA CYS A 98 6.20 -3.29 10.88
C CYS A 98 7.34 -3.58 9.93
N TYR A 99 7.69 -2.55 9.18
CA TYR A 99 8.62 -2.59 8.07
C TYR A 99 9.39 -1.28 8.09
N ASP A 100 10.63 -1.23 7.60
CA ASP A 100 11.35 0.03 7.39
C ASP A 100 11.50 0.31 5.88
N PRO A 101 10.91 1.39 5.32
CA PRO A 101 10.93 1.65 3.89
C PRO A 101 12.34 1.77 3.32
N GLN A 102 13.29 2.17 4.18
CA GLN A 102 14.69 2.31 3.79
C GLN A 102 15.40 0.94 3.65
N GLU A 103 15.09 -0.01 4.53
CA GLU A 103 15.65 -1.37 4.49
C GLU A 103 14.99 -2.29 3.48
N GLY A 104 13.77 -2.01 3.04
CA GLY A 104 13.06 -2.89 2.11
C GLY A 104 12.44 -4.13 2.78
N ILE A 105 11.59 -4.83 2.04
CA ILE A 105 10.97 -6.08 2.48
C ILE A 105 11.47 -7.20 1.56
N SER A 106 11.76 -8.38 2.12
CA SER A 106 12.08 -9.53 1.28
C SER A 106 10.87 -9.98 0.47
N LEU A 107 11.08 -10.51 -0.73
CA LEU A 107 10.00 -11.05 -1.56
C LEU A 107 9.23 -12.14 -0.83
N GLU A 108 9.93 -12.99 -0.06
CA GLU A 108 9.31 -14.07 0.72
C GLU A 108 8.37 -13.50 1.77
N ARG A 109 8.81 -12.51 2.55
CA ARG A 109 7.97 -11.90 3.59
C ARG A 109 6.79 -11.15 2.99
N LEU A 110 6.98 -10.45 1.86
CA LEU A 110 5.90 -9.79 1.15
C LEU A 110 4.84 -10.79 0.67
N THR A 111 5.29 -11.95 0.20
CA THR A 111 4.42 -13.05 -0.23
C THR A 111 3.64 -13.64 0.94
N GLU A 112 4.30 -13.93 2.07
CA GLU A 112 3.67 -14.46 3.28
C GLU A 112 2.59 -13.52 3.81
N LEU A 113 2.86 -12.21 3.85
CA LEU A 113 1.88 -11.20 4.23
C LEU A 113 0.72 -11.16 3.24
N ALA A 114 0.98 -11.29 1.94
CA ALA A 114 -0.08 -11.30 0.95
C ALA A 114 -1.01 -12.52 1.10
N GLU A 115 -0.48 -13.69 1.46
CA GLU A 115 -1.28 -14.89 1.72
C GLU A 115 -2.20 -14.75 2.95
N LYS A 116 -1.82 -13.93 3.94
CA LYS A 116 -2.65 -13.66 5.12
C LYS A 116 -3.77 -12.65 4.85
N ILE A 117 -3.53 -11.69 3.96
CA ILE A 117 -4.46 -10.57 3.69
C ILE A 117 -5.44 -10.91 2.56
N TRP A 118 -4.98 -11.58 1.50
CA TRP A 118 -5.79 -11.87 0.32
C TRP A 118 -6.04 -13.37 0.15
N ARG A 119 -7.31 -13.73 -0.12
CA ARG A 119 -7.65 -15.10 -0.47
C ARG A 119 -7.15 -15.46 -1.87
N LYS A 120 -6.63 -16.67 -2.04
CA LYS A 120 -6.09 -17.19 -3.32
C LYS A 120 -7.11 -17.24 -4.45
N ASP A 121 -8.38 -17.43 -4.12
CA ASP A 121 -9.50 -17.50 -5.06
C ASP A 121 -10.09 -16.13 -5.43
N SER A 122 -9.67 -15.05 -4.75
CA SER A 122 -10.11 -13.70 -5.09
C SER A 122 -9.39 -13.21 -6.35
N LEU A 123 -10.06 -12.34 -7.13
CA LEU A 123 -9.45 -11.74 -8.32
C LEU A 123 -8.09 -11.08 -8.00
N ALA A 124 -8.02 -10.31 -6.91
CA ALA A 124 -6.79 -9.70 -6.44
C ALA A 124 -5.73 -10.76 -6.06
N GLY A 125 -6.13 -11.81 -5.35
CA GLY A 125 -5.25 -12.92 -4.99
C GLY A 125 -4.63 -13.62 -6.21
N VAL A 126 -5.43 -13.89 -7.25
CA VAL A 126 -4.94 -14.52 -8.48
C VAL A 126 -3.79 -13.71 -9.10
N PHE A 127 -3.93 -12.40 -9.22
CA PHE A 127 -2.87 -11.54 -9.75
C PHE A 127 -1.67 -11.48 -8.80
N ILE A 128 -1.89 -11.27 -7.50
CA ILE A 128 -0.81 -11.19 -6.51
C ILE A 128 0.03 -12.47 -6.53
N PHE A 129 -0.60 -13.64 -6.42
CA PHE A 129 0.13 -14.90 -6.35
C PHE A 129 0.74 -15.28 -7.69
N LYS A 130 0.13 -14.90 -8.82
CA LYS A 130 0.81 -15.01 -10.11
C LYS A 130 2.07 -14.14 -10.17
N ASN A 131 2.02 -12.91 -9.69
CA ASN A 131 3.18 -12.00 -9.77
C ASN A 131 4.27 -12.35 -8.74
N LEU A 132 3.89 -12.78 -7.53
CA LEU A 132 4.80 -13.05 -6.42
C LEU A 132 5.27 -14.50 -6.30
N ASN A 133 4.46 -15.49 -6.70
CA ASN A 133 4.73 -16.92 -6.50
C ASN A 133 4.99 -17.71 -7.78
N ASP A 134 4.60 -17.20 -8.94
CA ASP A 134 4.76 -17.95 -10.18
C ASP A 134 6.26 -18.08 -10.52
N LYS A 135 6.75 -19.31 -10.48
CA LYS A 135 8.11 -19.69 -10.87
C LYS A 135 8.17 -20.25 -12.29
N ASP A 136 7.04 -20.34 -13.00
CA ASP A 136 6.99 -20.96 -14.32
C ASP A 136 7.82 -20.15 -15.34
N ASP A 137 8.93 -20.74 -15.76
CA ASP A 137 9.93 -20.16 -16.66
C ASP A 137 9.35 -19.80 -18.04
N ARG A 138 8.20 -20.38 -18.42
CA ARG A 138 7.61 -20.20 -19.75
C ARG A 138 7.03 -18.81 -19.99
N SER A 139 6.69 -18.06 -18.93
CA SER A 139 6.01 -16.77 -19.04
C SER A 139 6.87 -15.55 -18.70
N GLY A 140 8.10 -15.76 -18.20
CA GLY A 140 8.94 -14.69 -17.69
C GLY A 140 8.22 -13.92 -16.57
N SER A 141 7.77 -14.63 -15.53
CA SER A 141 7.06 -14.10 -14.38
C SER A 141 7.79 -12.95 -13.69
N ASP A 142 7.06 -12.07 -13.01
CA ASP A 142 7.68 -10.96 -12.26
C ASP A 142 8.60 -11.48 -11.16
N ARG A 143 8.25 -12.58 -10.48
CA ARG A 143 9.13 -13.26 -9.54
C ARG A 143 10.49 -13.60 -10.15
N ASN A 144 10.52 -14.29 -11.31
CA ASN A 144 11.79 -14.70 -11.93
C ASN A 144 12.61 -13.47 -12.34
N ARG A 145 11.95 -12.40 -12.82
CA ARG A 145 12.62 -11.13 -13.13
C ARG A 145 13.21 -10.45 -11.90
N ILE A 146 12.47 -10.44 -10.79
CA ILE A 146 12.91 -9.88 -9.50
C ILE A 146 14.11 -10.66 -8.97
N GLU A 147 14.04 -11.99 -8.97
CA GLU A 147 15.12 -12.86 -8.50
C GLU A 147 16.37 -12.74 -9.38
N ASN A 148 16.22 -12.72 -10.71
CA ASN A 148 17.34 -12.50 -11.63
C ASN A 148 17.97 -11.12 -11.43
N ARG A 149 17.15 -10.08 -11.24
CA ARG A 149 17.63 -8.73 -10.98
C ARG A 149 18.39 -8.65 -9.65
N ALA A 150 17.91 -9.33 -8.61
CA ALA A 150 18.58 -9.39 -7.31
C ALA A 150 19.92 -10.14 -7.38
N LYS A 151 20.11 -11.06 -8.35
CA LYS A 151 21.36 -11.77 -8.60
C LYS A 151 22.39 -10.94 -9.37
N ALA A 152 21.97 -9.91 -10.11
CA ALA A 152 22.86 -9.03 -10.86
C ALA A 152 23.92 -8.40 -9.94
N LYS A 153 25.19 -8.41 -10.38
CA LYS A 153 26.33 -7.94 -9.57
C LYS A 153 26.15 -6.51 -9.07
N GLU A 154 25.56 -5.63 -9.88
CA GLU A 154 25.29 -4.24 -9.51
C GLU A 154 24.25 -4.05 -8.38
N CYS A 155 23.43 -5.07 -8.13
CA CYS A 155 22.33 -5.04 -7.16
C CYS A 155 22.62 -5.86 -5.91
N GLN A 156 23.78 -6.53 -5.84
CA GLN A 156 24.24 -7.14 -4.61
C GLN A 156 24.59 -6.05 -3.60
N ASP A 157 23.91 -6.07 -2.45
CA ASP A 157 24.04 -5.12 -1.34
C ASP A 157 23.75 -3.65 -1.68
N LYS A 158 23.29 -3.36 -2.91
CA LYS A 158 22.93 -2.02 -3.38
C LYS A 158 21.53 -2.02 -3.97
N TRP A 159 20.83 -0.90 -3.78
CA TRP A 159 19.50 -0.69 -4.35
C TRP A 159 19.60 -0.31 -5.83
N CYS A 160 19.00 -1.13 -6.69
CA CYS A 160 18.87 -0.89 -8.12
C CYS A 160 17.42 -0.61 -8.51
N PRO A 161 17.14 0.19 -9.54
CA PRO A 161 15.82 0.23 -10.16
C PRO A 161 15.40 -1.14 -10.72
N TYR A 162 14.11 -1.48 -10.59
CA TYR A 162 13.50 -2.60 -11.31
C TYR A 162 13.29 -2.16 -12.78
N ALA A 163 13.99 -2.81 -13.71
CA ALA A 163 14.00 -2.45 -15.12
C ALA A 163 13.91 -3.68 -16.03
N LYS A 164 13.38 -3.48 -17.24
CA LYS A 164 13.10 -4.55 -18.23
C LYS A 164 14.34 -5.22 -18.83
N LYS A 165 15.51 -4.57 -18.78
CA LYS A 165 16.80 -5.12 -19.26
C LYS A 165 17.91 -4.77 -18.27
N GLU A 166 18.88 -5.67 -18.09
CA GLU A 166 20.06 -5.43 -17.24
C GLU A 166 20.80 -4.16 -17.66
N ASN A 167 21.01 -3.96 -18.97
CA ASN A 167 21.68 -2.77 -19.51
C ASN A 167 20.82 -1.50 -19.52
N MET A 168 19.53 -1.58 -19.13
CA MET A 168 18.68 -0.39 -18.97
C MET A 168 18.77 0.19 -17.56
N ALA A 169 19.46 -0.44 -16.62
CA ALA A 169 19.64 0.06 -15.25
C ALA A 169 20.16 1.51 -15.22
N CYS A 170 21.11 1.86 -16.09
CA CYS A 170 21.63 3.22 -16.22
C CYS A 170 20.60 4.22 -16.81
N LYS A 171 19.65 3.77 -17.65
CA LYS A 171 18.55 4.62 -18.13
C LYS A 171 17.47 4.85 -17.07
N TYR A 172 17.29 3.90 -16.15
CA TYR A 172 16.33 4.00 -15.05
C TYR A 172 16.94 4.54 -13.75
N GLN A 173 18.23 4.86 -13.70
CA GLN A 173 18.81 5.66 -12.61
C GLN A 173 18.05 6.98 -12.48
N ASP A 174 17.66 7.58 -13.61
CA ASP A 174 16.84 8.78 -13.68
C ASP A 174 15.33 8.51 -13.57
N ALA A 175 14.85 7.28 -13.70
CA ALA A 175 13.42 6.98 -13.54
C ALA A 175 12.95 7.07 -12.08
N CYS A 176 13.88 7.02 -11.12
CA CYS A 176 13.60 7.38 -9.73
C CYS A 176 14.08 8.80 -9.38
N SER A 177 14.55 9.56 -10.38
CA SER A 177 14.79 10.99 -10.28
C SER A 177 13.51 11.77 -10.60
N GLU A 178 13.35 12.94 -9.99
CA GLU A 178 12.12 13.75 -10.02
C GLU A 178 11.72 14.27 -11.42
N GLY A 179 12.47 13.95 -12.47
CA GLY A 179 12.30 14.46 -13.84
C GLY A 179 11.36 13.65 -14.74
N ASP A 180 11.20 12.34 -14.52
CA ASP A 180 10.31 11.52 -15.36
C ASP A 180 8.87 11.61 -14.88
N LYS A 181 8.19 12.67 -15.31
CA LYS A 181 6.79 13.00 -15.01
C LYS A 181 5.78 11.91 -15.41
N ASP A 182 6.24 10.85 -16.08
CA ASP A 182 5.43 9.83 -16.76
C ASP A 182 5.62 8.39 -16.24
N ASN A 183 6.25 8.15 -15.07
CA ASN A 183 6.58 6.77 -14.66
C ASN A 183 5.42 5.87 -14.18
N ILE A 184 4.21 6.42 -14.02
CA ILE A 184 2.97 5.62 -14.00
C ILE A 184 2.22 5.90 -15.30
N ARG A 185 2.90 5.79 -16.45
CA ARG A 185 2.28 6.02 -17.77
C ARG A 185 1.12 5.07 -18.03
N ASP A 186 1.10 3.94 -17.33
CA ASP A 186 0.03 2.96 -17.40
C ASP A 186 -0.33 2.46 -16.01
N PHE A 187 -1.30 3.13 -15.39
CA PHE A 187 -1.90 2.71 -14.12
C PHE A 187 -2.49 1.29 -14.22
N ARG A 188 -2.92 0.84 -15.42
CA ARG A 188 -3.41 -0.53 -15.62
C ARG A 188 -2.29 -1.54 -15.41
N ASN A 189 -1.08 -1.25 -15.88
CA ASN A 189 0.08 -2.10 -15.60
C ASN A 189 0.42 -2.09 -14.11
N PHE A 190 0.31 -0.94 -13.43
CA PHE A 190 0.52 -0.88 -11.98
C PHE A 190 -0.41 -1.83 -11.23
N ILE A 191 -1.71 -1.82 -11.55
CA ILE A 191 -2.69 -2.73 -10.94
C ILE A 191 -2.45 -4.19 -11.37
N ALA A 192 -2.25 -4.45 -12.66
CA ALA A 192 -2.06 -5.81 -13.20
C ALA A 192 -0.82 -6.52 -12.62
N HIS A 193 0.21 -5.76 -12.27
CA HIS A 193 1.46 -6.25 -11.68
C HIS A 193 1.49 -6.12 -10.15
N SER A 194 0.33 -5.99 -9.49
CA SER A 194 0.21 -5.91 -8.02
C SER A 194 1.08 -4.81 -7.40
N GLY A 195 1.27 -3.72 -8.14
CA GLY A 195 2.08 -2.57 -7.75
C GLY A 195 3.59 -2.75 -7.92
N ILE A 196 4.05 -3.86 -8.51
CA ILE A 196 5.48 -4.14 -8.75
C ILE A 196 5.79 -3.96 -10.23
N THR A 197 5.98 -2.71 -10.64
CA THR A 197 6.24 -2.36 -12.05
C THR A 197 7.64 -1.78 -12.24
N PHE A 198 8.10 -1.80 -13.49
CA PHE A 198 9.36 -1.16 -13.84
C PHE A 198 9.33 0.34 -13.52
N GLY A 199 10.41 0.87 -12.96
CA GLY A 199 10.54 2.28 -12.60
C GLY A 199 9.78 2.70 -11.34
N THR A 200 8.99 1.82 -10.71
CA THR A 200 8.32 2.12 -9.43
C THR A 200 9.04 1.51 -8.24
N VAL A 201 9.63 0.33 -8.41
CA VAL A 201 10.27 -0.45 -7.35
C VAL A 201 11.79 -0.47 -7.51
N LYS A 202 12.51 -0.43 -6.39
CA LYS A 202 13.94 -0.76 -6.28
C LYS A 202 14.10 -2.19 -5.77
N ILE A 203 15.11 -2.90 -6.28
CA ILE A 203 15.48 -4.26 -5.91
C ILE A 203 16.91 -4.26 -5.35
N LYS A 204 17.12 -5.02 -4.27
CA LYS A 204 18.43 -5.29 -3.68
C LYS A 204 18.57 -6.79 -3.45
N GLY A 205 19.69 -7.37 -3.89
CA GLY A 205 20.11 -8.71 -3.47
C GLY A 205 20.80 -8.63 -2.12
N LYS A 206 20.29 -9.34 -1.11
CA LYS A 206 20.89 -9.42 0.22
C LYS A 206 20.83 -10.87 0.68
N ASN A 207 21.98 -11.48 0.97
CA ASN A 207 22.10 -12.90 1.34
C ASN A 207 21.42 -13.85 0.34
N GLY A 208 21.56 -13.57 -0.96
CA GLY A 208 20.94 -14.36 -2.03
C GLY A 208 19.42 -14.24 -2.13
N ARG A 209 18.78 -13.34 -1.37
CA ARG A 209 17.34 -13.09 -1.41
C ARG A 209 17.02 -11.72 -2.03
N PRO A 210 15.94 -11.60 -2.81
CA PRO A 210 15.45 -10.33 -3.33
C PRO A 210 14.74 -9.51 -2.25
N TRP A 211 15.11 -8.24 -2.14
CA TRP A 211 14.46 -7.24 -1.31
C TRP A 211 13.86 -6.15 -2.19
N LEU A 212 12.69 -5.66 -1.83
CA LEU A 212 11.90 -4.69 -2.59
C LEU A 212 11.58 -3.46 -1.73
N ARG A 213 11.51 -2.30 -2.38
CA ARG A 213 10.90 -1.07 -1.84
C ARG A 213 10.46 -0.15 -2.97
N TYR A 214 9.52 0.75 -2.75
CA TYR A 214 9.22 1.78 -3.75
C TYR A 214 10.36 2.80 -3.86
N CYS A 215 10.43 3.47 -5.02
CA CYS A 215 11.21 4.69 -5.16
C CYS A 215 10.60 5.82 -4.30
N ASP A 216 11.44 6.61 -3.64
CA ASP A 216 10.99 7.54 -2.59
C ASP A 216 9.97 8.58 -3.08
N SER A 217 10.09 8.99 -4.35
CA SER A 217 9.22 9.97 -5.02
C SER A 217 7.90 9.41 -5.55
N ILE A 218 7.74 8.09 -5.67
CA ILE A 218 6.60 7.50 -6.39
C ILE A 218 5.38 7.26 -5.51
N ILE A 219 5.55 7.00 -4.20
CA ILE A 219 4.43 6.65 -3.31
C ILE A 219 3.40 7.77 -3.24
N SER A 220 3.83 9.02 -3.06
CA SER A 220 2.91 10.17 -3.01
C SER A 220 2.15 10.37 -4.32
N LYS A 221 2.76 9.99 -5.45
CA LYS A 221 2.12 10.03 -6.77
C LYS A 221 1.10 8.89 -6.93
N ILE A 222 1.50 7.65 -6.60
CA ILE A 222 0.62 6.48 -6.61
C ILE A 222 -0.61 6.74 -5.73
N ALA A 223 -0.42 7.26 -4.52
CA ALA A 223 -1.51 7.58 -3.62
C ALA A 223 -2.48 8.60 -4.23
N ARG A 224 -1.96 9.66 -4.86
CA ARG A 224 -2.77 10.67 -5.54
C ARG A 224 -3.53 10.09 -6.73
N ASP A 225 -2.90 9.25 -7.54
CA ASP A 225 -3.52 8.67 -8.73
C ASP A 225 -4.55 7.59 -8.37
N LEU A 226 -4.32 6.80 -7.31
CA LEU A 226 -5.32 5.89 -6.74
C LEU A 226 -6.58 6.63 -6.29
N SER A 227 -6.44 7.80 -5.66
CA SER A 227 -7.58 8.62 -5.26
C SER A 227 -8.39 9.18 -6.44
N LYS A 228 -7.78 9.37 -7.62
CA LYS A 228 -8.50 9.81 -8.83
C LYS A 228 -9.26 8.69 -9.54
N HIS A 229 -8.87 7.44 -9.30
CA HIS A 229 -9.44 6.27 -9.98
C HIS A 229 -10.44 5.48 -9.11
N LEU A 230 -10.66 5.91 -7.87
CA LEU A 230 -11.79 5.44 -7.08
C LEU A 230 -13.08 6.07 -7.63
N PRO A 231 -14.13 5.29 -7.93
CA PRO A 231 -15.44 5.87 -8.20
C PRO A 231 -15.91 6.65 -6.96
N GLU A 232 -16.54 7.81 -7.18
CA GLU A 232 -17.16 8.63 -6.14
C GLU A 232 -18.18 7.86 -5.30
#